data_AF-A0AA38ZJT5-F1
#
_entry.id   AF-A0AA38ZJT5-F1
#
_cell.length_a   1.000
_cell.length_b   1.000
_cell.length_c   1.000
_cell.angle_alpha   90.00
_cell.angle_beta   90.00
_cell.angle_gamma   90.00
#
_symmetry.space_group_name_H-M   'P 1'
#
loop_
_entity.id
_entity.type
_entity.pdbx_description
1 polymer ?
#
loop_
_entity_poly.entity_id
_entity_poly.type
_entity_poly.pdbx_seq_one_letter_code
_entity_poly.pdbx_strand_id
1 'polypeptide(L)'
;MGFCCDLEVDVNGEETFLLDKKILITFSSKLNRLFGGLTSKAGTLKVILPDFPGGAEGFELIARFCYNNGRAEISPFNAVLLNCAACFMEMDQVCSGTPSLLHQTEKSLEEINSWTWSQLLVALKQYQDLLPAMNSSCLLQKILDSLVGRLALPSVVSPCTPSSGCSSFQLSSDSRSSDSVRNSWSRTTWWFEDLVFLNADLIDKVVKMMVSQKLDHVTLSRFLFYYQKSRFFIAGPAEKRKTTEVVVTLLSSLDRSSVSCKGLYDILRMALSLKVSKCCKNILESLIGSQLDQATLDNLLVPSPHGKGCIYHVNLVLRLLKSFLGGQFSSTQLKKVAALMDFYIAEVSPDSSLKPTKFVALVAALPDSARDSYDGIYQATDIYLEV
;
A
#
# COMPACT_ATOMS: atom_id res chain seq x y z
N MET A 1 42.27 -32.40 -3.98
CA MET A 1 41.28 -33.03 -3.08
C MET A 1 39.98 -33.10 -3.86
N GLY A 2 39.47 -34.30 -4.12
CA GLY A 2 38.18 -34.45 -4.83
C GLY A 2 37.04 -34.00 -3.93
N PHE A 3 36.17 -33.13 -4.44
CA PHE A 3 34.93 -32.75 -3.76
C PHE A 3 34.06 -34.01 -3.61
N CYS A 4 33.70 -34.35 -2.37
CA CYS A 4 32.79 -35.47 -2.12
C CYS A 4 31.40 -34.86 -1.94
N CYS A 5 30.52 -35.01 -2.94
CA CYS A 5 29.14 -34.55 -2.82
C CYS A 5 28.35 -35.56 -1.98
N ASP A 6 28.47 -35.47 -0.65
CA ASP A 6 27.86 -36.39 0.32
C ASP A 6 26.60 -35.82 1.00
N LEU A 7 26.13 -34.66 0.56
CA LEU A 7 24.90 -34.00 1.03
C LEU A 7 24.01 -33.51 -0.13
N GLU A 8 22.76 -33.96 -0.15
CA GLU A 8 21.66 -33.46 -0.95
C GLU A 8 20.86 -32.42 -0.15
N VAL A 9 20.72 -31.22 -0.69
CA VAL A 9 19.93 -30.13 -0.09
C VAL A 9 18.77 -29.80 -1.01
N ASP A 10 17.57 -30.16 -0.61
CA ASP A 10 16.31 -29.87 -1.30
C ASP A 10 15.74 -28.56 -0.74
N VAL A 11 15.62 -27.54 -1.59
CA VAL A 11 15.24 -26.18 -1.21
C VAL A 11 13.84 -25.91 -1.71
N ASN A 12 12.88 -25.73 -0.80
CA ASN A 12 11.47 -25.45 -1.09
C ASN A 12 10.77 -26.45 -2.04
N GLY A 13 11.37 -27.61 -2.34
CA GLY A 13 10.90 -28.50 -3.40
C GLY A 13 11.09 -27.95 -4.83
N GLU A 14 11.85 -26.86 -4.99
CA GLU A 14 12.15 -26.21 -6.27
C GLU A 14 13.39 -26.85 -6.92
N GLU A 15 14.51 -26.89 -6.19
CA GLU A 15 15.79 -27.41 -6.68
C GLU A 15 16.49 -28.24 -5.60
N THR A 16 17.33 -29.19 -6.05
CA THR A 16 18.17 -30.02 -5.17
C THR A 16 19.65 -29.81 -5.49
N PHE A 17 20.44 -29.45 -4.49
CA PHE A 17 21.87 -29.19 -4.59
C PHE A 17 22.67 -30.39 -4.05
N LEU A 18 23.72 -30.79 -4.78
CA LEU A 18 24.66 -31.84 -4.37
C LEU A 18 25.97 -31.20 -3.90
N LEU A 19 26.20 -31.19 -2.59
CA LEU A 19 27.25 -30.41 -1.94
C LEU A 19 28.09 -31.27 -0.99
N ASP A 20 29.25 -30.75 -0.62
CA ASP A 20 30.15 -31.34 0.37
C ASP A 20 29.73 -30.88 1.76
N LYS A 21 29.28 -31.83 2.57
CA LYS A 21 28.83 -31.59 3.93
C LYS A 21 29.87 -30.84 4.75
N LYS A 22 31.15 -31.20 4.65
CA LYS A 22 32.20 -30.63 5.51
C LYS A 22 32.36 -29.14 5.27
N ILE A 23 32.22 -28.71 4.02
CA ILE A 23 32.27 -27.30 3.66
C ILE A 23 31.10 -26.57 4.32
N LEU A 24 29.88 -27.07 4.18
CA LEU A 24 28.67 -26.39 4.65
C LEU A 24 28.58 -26.30 6.18
N ILE A 25 28.89 -27.39 6.90
CA ILE A 25 28.84 -27.38 8.39
C ILE A 25 29.90 -26.48 9.01
N THR A 26 30.96 -26.13 8.26
CA THR A 26 31.98 -25.19 8.74
C THR A 26 31.39 -23.80 8.95
N PHE A 27 30.42 -23.39 8.13
CA PHE A 27 29.87 -22.03 8.13
C PHE A 27 28.43 -21.94 8.67
N SER A 28 27.68 -23.04 8.72
CA SER A 28 26.29 -23.05 9.16
C SER A 28 26.13 -23.81 10.48
N SER A 29 25.77 -23.08 11.55
CA SER A 29 25.45 -23.68 12.85
C SER A 29 24.27 -24.64 12.76
N LYS A 30 23.28 -24.31 11.92
CA LYS A 30 22.09 -25.14 11.67
C LYS A 30 22.46 -26.49 11.06
N LEU A 31 23.26 -26.50 9.99
CA LEU A 31 23.69 -27.74 9.37
C LEU A 31 24.69 -28.51 10.24
N ASN A 32 25.56 -27.81 10.99
CA ASN A 32 26.46 -28.47 11.93
C ASN A 32 25.69 -29.19 13.04
N ARG A 33 24.61 -28.60 13.55
CA ARG A 33 23.74 -29.26 14.53
C ARG A 33 23.04 -30.49 13.95
N LEU A 34 22.63 -30.45 12.69
CA LEU A 34 21.97 -31.58 12.02
C LEU A 34 22.95 -32.70 11.67
N PHE A 35 24.18 -32.37 11.26
CA PHE A 35 25.08 -33.33 10.61
C PHE A 35 26.47 -33.46 11.24
N GLY A 36 26.91 -32.58 12.12
CA GLY A 36 28.30 -32.50 12.61
C GLY A 36 28.85 -33.81 13.20
N GLY A 37 28.01 -34.59 13.88
CA GLY A 37 28.39 -35.89 14.47
C GLY A 37 28.25 -37.10 13.54
N LEU A 38 27.66 -36.96 12.35
CA LEU A 38 27.38 -38.08 11.47
C LEU A 38 28.59 -38.40 10.57
N THR A 39 29.21 -39.56 10.73
CA THR A 39 30.19 -40.05 9.75
C THR A 39 29.44 -40.64 8.56
N SER A 40 29.75 -40.20 7.33
CA SER A 40 29.16 -40.73 6.09
C SER A 40 29.46 -42.23 5.95
N LYS A 41 28.57 -43.07 6.50
CA LYS A 41 28.64 -44.52 6.39
C LYS A 41 27.55 -44.93 5.40
N ALA A 42 27.97 -45.00 4.14
CA ALA A 42 27.31 -45.67 3.01
C ALA A 42 26.06 -45.03 2.35
N GLY A 43 25.78 -43.73 2.54
CA GLY A 43 24.73 -43.06 1.77
C GLY A 43 24.83 -41.54 1.76
N THR A 44 24.37 -40.92 0.67
CA THR A 44 24.20 -39.46 0.55
C THR A 44 23.19 -38.99 1.59
N LEU A 45 23.57 -38.02 2.41
CA LEU A 45 22.64 -37.43 3.39
C LEU A 45 21.68 -36.51 2.65
N LYS A 46 20.39 -36.50 3.00
CA LYS A 46 19.42 -35.56 2.43
C LYS A 46 18.86 -34.64 3.51
N VAL A 47 18.79 -33.34 3.21
CA VAL A 47 18.11 -32.33 4.03
C VAL A 47 17.09 -31.59 3.18
N ILE A 48 15.94 -31.28 3.77
CA ILE A 48 14.91 -30.44 3.14
C ILE A 48 14.88 -29.13 3.92
N LEU A 49 15.01 -28.02 3.20
CA LEU A 49 14.92 -26.67 3.73
C LEU A 49 13.62 -26.04 3.21
N PRO A 50 12.49 -26.25 3.92
CA PRO A 50 11.24 -25.57 3.57
C PRO A 50 11.32 -24.09 3.92
N ASP A 51 10.62 -23.28 3.14
CA ASP A 51 10.52 -21.82 3.28
C ASP A 51 11.89 -21.10 3.36
N PHE A 52 12.88 -21.60 2.62
CA PHE A 52 14.19 -20.97 2.52
C PHE A 52 14.07 -19.57 1.88
N PRO A 53 14.63 -18.52 2.52
CA PRO A 53 14.58 -17.16 1.99
C PRO A 53 15.17 -17.05 0.58
N GLY A 54 14.35 -16.66 -0.39
CA GLY A 54 14.73 -16.52 -1.80
C GLY A 54 14.91 -17.83 -2.55
N GLY A 55 14.40 -18.94 -2.02
CA GLY A 55 14.36 -20.23 -2.70
C GLY A 55 15.74 -20.71 -3.13
N ALA A 56 15.77 -21.37 -4.29
CA ALA A 56 17.01 -21.91 -4.85
C ALA A 56 18.09 -20.84 -5.09
N GLU A 57 17.72 -19.66 -5.58
CA GLU A 57 18.66 -18.55 -5.84
C GLU A 57 19.32 -18.06 -4.55
N GLY A 58 18.53 -17.88 -3.49
CA GLY A 58 19.06 -17.51 -2.17
C GLY A 58 20.02 -18.55 -1.62
N PHE A 59 19.69 -19.84 -1.78
CA PHE A 59 20.55 -20.92 -1.31
C PHE A 59 21.84 -21.05 -2.13
N GLU A 60 21.78 -20.81 -3.44
CA GLU A 60 22.97 -20.78 -4.29
C GLU A 60 23.98 -19.74 -3.79
N LEU A 61 23.52 -18.56 -3.39
CA LEU A 61 24.39 -17.53 -2.81
C LEU A 61 25.06 -17.99 -1.50
N ILE A 62 24.34 -18.73 -0.65
CA ILE A 62 24.91 -19.35 0.56
C ILE A 62 25.97 -20.40 0.20
N ALA A 63 25.67 -21.27 -0.76
CA ALA A 63 26.61 -22.28 -1.21
C ALA A 63 27.88 -21.62 -1.77
N ARG A 64 27.75 -20.61 -2.63
CA ARG A 64 28.87 -19.84 -3.17
C ARG A 64 29.73 -19.21 -2.06
N PHE A 65 29.12 -18.63 -1.02
CA PHE A 65 29.86 -18.12 0.14
C PHE A 65 30.70 -19.21 0.83
N CYS A 66 30.10 -20.38 1.09
CA CYS A 66 30.77 -21.49 1.75
C CYS A 66 31.95 -22.02 0.92
N TYR A 67 31.75 -22.19 -0.40
CA TYR A 67 32.78 -22.69 -1.32
C TYR A 67 33.87 -21.65 -1.64
N ASN A 68 33.57 -20.36 -1.52
CA ASN A 68 34.53 -19.27 -1.66
C ASN A 68 35.26 -18.91 -0.35
N ASN A 69 35.27 -19.84 0.60
CA ASN A 69 36.00 -19.73 1.87
C ASN A 69 35.58 -18.49 2.68
N GLY A 70 34.27 -18.24 2.74
CA GLY A 70 33.68 -17.16 3.53
C GLY A 70 33.75 -15.77 2.88
N ARG A 71 33.94 -15.70 1.55
CA ARG A 71 33.89 -14.43 0.79
C ARG A 71 32.61 -14.37 -0.03
N ALA A 72 31.82 -13.32 0.17
CA ALA A 72 30.64 -13.01 -0.63
C ALA A 72 30.77 -11.65 -1.31
N GLU A 73 30.27 -11.55 -2.54
CA GLU A 73 30.06 -10.29 -3.23
C GLU A 73 28.72 -9.71 -2.77
N ILE A 74 28.78 -8.86 -1.73
CA ILE A 74 27.59 -8.22 -1.18
C ILE A 74 27.37 -6.89 -1.89
N SER A 75 26.18 -6.73 -2.44
CA SER A 75 25.71 -5.52 -3.11
C SER A 75 24.34 -5.13 -2.54
N PRO A 76 23.91 -3.87 -2.73
CA PRO A 76 22.57 -3.45 -2.31
C PRO A 76 21.42 -4.29 -2.93
N PHE A 77 21.67 -4.98 -4.05
CA PHE A 77 20.69 -5.82 -4.74
C PHE A 77 20.58 -7.24 -4.18
N ASN A 78 21.50 -7.70 -3.33
CA ASN A 78 21.44 -9.03 -2.73
C ASN A 78 21.63 -9.01 -1.21
N ALA A 79 21.98 -7.88 -0.61
CA ALA A 79 22.27 -7.75 0.83
C ALA A 79 21.09 -8.18 1.71
N VAL A 80 19.85 -7.80 1.35
CA VAL A 80 18.64 -8.19 2.10
C VAL A 80 18.45 -9.70 2.04
N LEU A 81 18.45 -10.27 0.83
CA LEU A 81 18.32 -11.71 0.62
C LEU A 81 19.40 -12.51 1.36
N LEU A 82 20.67 -12.11 1.21
CA LEU A 82 21.81 -12.74 1.87
C LEU A 82 21.69 -12.67 3.39
N ASN A 83 21.26 -11.53 3.94
CA ASN A 83 21.07 -11.39 5.38
C ASN A 83 20.00 -12.36 5.89
N CYS A 84 18.89 -12.50 5.18
CA CYS A 84 17.82 -13.44 5.53
C CYS A 84 18.25 -14.90 5.42
N ALA A 85 18.91 -15.26 4.32
CA ALA A 85 19.42 -16.60 4.10
C ALA A 85 20.49 -16.96 5.14
N ALA A 86 21.38 -16.03 5.49
CA ALA A 86 22.39 -16.19 6.54
C ALA A 86 21.75 -16.37 7.93
N CYS A 87 20.71 -15.59 8.25
CA CYS A 87 19.91 -15.76 9.46
C CYS A 87 19.28 -17.16 9.51
N PHE A 88 18.63 -17.59 8.42
CA PHE A 88 17.95 -18.88 8.34
C PHE A 88 18.91 -20.05 8.52
N MET A 89 20.15 -19.91 8.04
CA MET A 89 21.21 -20.90 8.12
C MET A 89 22.08 -20.79 9.38
N GLU A 90 21.78 -19.82 10.26
CA GLU A 90 22.52 -19.54 11.50
C GLU A 90 24.03 -19.38 11.22
N MET A 91 24.37 -18.47 10.30
CA MET A 91 25.75 -18.19 9.85
C MET A 91 26.35 -16.98 10.57
N ASP A 92 26.30 -17.02 11.90
CA ASP A 92 26.80 -16.00 12.83
C ASP A 92 28.25 -16.24 13.28
N GLN A 93 28.72 -17.49 13.19
CA GLN A 93 30.05 -17.89 13.63
C GLN A 93 31.17 -17.37 12.71
N VAL A 94 32.26 -16.92 13.34
CA VAL A 94 33.51 -16.52 12.65
C VAL A 94 34.34 -17.77 12.39
N CYS A 95 34.65 -18.05 11.13
CA CYS A 95 35.40 -19.23 10.73
C CYS A 95 36.75 -18.81 10.14
N SER A 96 37.85 -19.42 10.58
CA SER A 96 39.15 -19.34 9.89
C SER A 96 39.64 -17.91 9.55
N GLY A 97 39.41 -16.93 10.43
CA GLY A 97 39.84 -15.55 10.24
C GLY A 97 39.02 -14.73 9.24
N THR A 98 37.93 -15.27 8.67
CA THR A 98 36.97 -14.51 7.86
C THR A 98 35.71 -14.19 8.67
N PRO A 99 35.17 -12.96 8.54
CA PRO A 99 33.97 -12.56 9.27
C PRO A 99 32.76 -13.40 8.84
N SER A 100 31.81 -13.60 9.76
CA SER A 100 30.58 -14.35 9.48
C SER A 100 29.76 -13.67 8.38
N LEU A 101 28.99 -14.46 7.60
CA LEU A 101 28.16 -13.89 6.53
C LEU A 101 27.12 -12.93 7.10
N LEU A 102 26.57 -13.24 8.27
CA LEU A 102 25.65 -12.36 8.98
C LEU A 102 26.32 -11.00 9.25
N HIS A 103 27.53 -10.99 9.81
CA HIS A 103 28.24 -9.73 10.09
C HIS A 103 28.62 -8.96 8.82
N GLN A 104 29.04 -9.66 7.75
CA GLN A 104 29.35 -9.02 6.46
C GLN A 104 28.11 -8.34 5.86
N THR A 105 26.95 -8.99 5.91
CA THR A 105 25.69 -8.42 5.42
C THR A 105 25.21 -7.27 6.30
N GLU A 106 25.26 -7.41 7.63
CA GLU A 106 24.92 -6.34 8.58
C GLU A 106 25.75 -5.08 8.33
N LYS A 107 27.06 -5.23 8.12
CA LYS A 107 27.95 -4.11 7.78
C LYS A 107 27.54 -3.42 6.47
N SER A 108 27.19 -4.17 5.43
CA SER A 108 26.67 -3.59 4.18
C SER A 108 25.35 -2.85 4.39
N LEU A 109 24.51 -3.34 5.31
CA LEU A 109 23.22 -2.73 5.66
C LEU A 109 23.37 -1.50 6.58
N GLU A 110 24.52 -1.27 7.21
CA GLU A 110 24.81 0.00 7.89
C GLU A 110 24.98 1.15 6.90
N GLU A 111 25.38 0.84 5.66
CA GLU A 111 25.60 1.82 4.60
C GLU A 111 24.33 2.16 3.78
N ILE A 112 23.13 1.68 4.19
CA ILE A 112 21.85 1.89 3.48
C ILE A 112 21.57 3.37 3.15
N ASN A 113 22.00 4.30 4.01
CA ASN A 113 21.80 5.73 3.79
C ASN A 113 22.48 6.24 2.50
N SER A 114 23.53 5.55 2.04
CA SER A 114 24.30 5.88 0.84
C SER A 114 23.76 5.26 -0.46
N TRP A 115 22.82 4.32 -0.38
CA TRP A 115 22.34 3.57 -1.54
C TRP A 115 21.64 4.47 -2.56
N THR A 116 21.45 4.04 -3.80
CA THR A 116 20.64 4.79 -4.77
C THR A 116 19.14 4.58 -4.50
N TRP A 117 18.29 5.42 -5.10
CA TRP A 117 16.83 5.21 -5.04
C TRP A 117 16.43 3.83 -5.60
N SER A 118 16.97 3.45 -6.75
CA SER A 118 16.71 2.14 -7.36
C SER A 118 17.13 0.97 -6.46
N GLN A 119 18.25 1.09 -5.75
CA GLN A 119 18.71 0.07 -4.79
C GLN A 119 17.75 -0.06 -3.61
N LEU A 120 17.23 1.06 -3.08
CA LEU A 120 16.23 1.03 -2.01
C LEU A 120 14.92 0.36 -2.46
N LEU A 121 14.45 0.63 -3.69
CA LEU A 121 13.26 -0.01 -4.23
C LEU A 121 13.44 -1.53 -4.39
N VAL A 122 14.58 -1.98 -4.90
CA VAL A 122 14.87 -3.42 -5.02
C VAL A 122 14.95 -4.08 -3.64
N ALA A 123 15.61 -3.44 -2.68
CA ALA A 123 15.70 -3.96 -1.31
C ALA A 123 14.32 -4.08 -0.65
N LEU A 124 13.44 -3.09 -0.86
CA LEU A 124 12.08 -3.12 -0.34
C LEU A 124 11.21 -4.18 -1.02
N LYS A 125 11.40 -4.40 -2.33
CA LYS A 125 10.75 -5.49 -3.06
C LYS A 125 11.21 -6.86 -2.56
N GLN A 126 12.51 -7.07 -2.39
CA GLN A 126 13.03 -8.30 -1.80
C GLN A 126 12.50 -8.53 -0.39
N TYR A 127 12.45 -7.48 0.44
CA TYR A 127 11.83 -7.59 1.77
C TYR A 127 10.36 -8.03 1.67
N GLN A 128 9.60 -7.50 0.71
CA GLN A 128 8.22 -7.88 0.48
C GLN A 128 8.07 -9.37 0.14
N ASP A 129 8.92 -9.87 -0.75
CA ASP A 129 8.85 -11.25 -1.23
C ASP A 129 9.33 -12.24 -0.15
N LEU A 130 10.18 -11.78 0.78
CA LEU A 130 10.75 -12.56 1.88
C LEU A 130 9.97 -12.45 3.21
N LEU A 131 8.88 -11.67 3.26
CA LEU A 131 8.05 -11.43 4.46
C LEU A 131 7.66 -12.69 5.27
N PRO A 132 7.35 -13.86 4.66
CA PRO A 132 6.99 -15.06 5.41
C PRO A 132 8.10 -15.61 6.31
N ALA A 133 9.37 -15.33 5.99
CA ALA A 133 10.55 -15.88 6.69
C ALA A 133 11.23 -14.87 7.64
N MET A 134 10.74 -13.64 7.72
CA MET A 134 11.40 -12.53 8.42
C MET A 134 10.83 -12.27 9.82
N ASN A 135 11.67 -12.42 10.84
CA ASN A 135 11.40 -11.93 12.21
C ASN A 135 11.99 -10.54 12.48
N SER A 136 12.80 -9.97 11.57
CA SER A 136 13.58 -8.75 11.83
C SER A 136 12.85 -7.46 11.40
N SER A 137 12.19 -6.81 12.36
CA SER A 137 11.58 -5.48 12.20
C SER A 137 12.61 -4.36 11.98
N CYS A 138 13.85 -4.56 12.43
CA CYS A 138 14.92 -3.55 12.39
C CYS A 138 15.41 -3.22 10.98
N LEU A 139 15.57 -4.22 10.10
CA LEU A 139 16.05 -4.00 8.74
C LEU A 139 15.05 -3.18 7.91
N LEU A 140 13.76 -3.56 7.99
CA LEU A 140 12.71 -2.80 7.32
C LEU A 140 12.71 -1.34 7.79
N GLN A 141 12.85 -1.12 9.10
CA GLN A 141 12.89 0.22 9.66
C GLN A 141 14.02 1.06 9.05
N LYS A 142 15.25 0.53 8.93
CA LYS A 142 16.37 1.22 8.28
C LYS A 142 16.09 1.56 6.80
N ILE A 143 15.51 0.62 6.05
CA ILE A 143 15.15 0.84 4.63
C ILE A 143 14.09 1.94 4.53
N LEU A 144 13.05 1.89 5.37
CA LEU A 144 11.98 2.89 5.42
C LEU A 144 12.50 4.26 5.83
N ASP A 145 13.39 4.34 6.82
CA ASP A 145 13.99 5.59 7.27
C ASP A 145 14.79 6.27 6.15
N SER A 146 15.60 5.50 5.41
CA SER A 146 16.35 6.02 4.25
C SER A 146 15.42 6.42 3.10
N LEU A 147 14.40 5.63 2.80
CA LEU A 147 13.43 5.90 1.73
C LEU A 147 12.60 7.16 2.03
N VAL A 148 11.98 7.23 3.21
CA VAL A 148 11.14 8.37 3.61
C VAL A 148 11.98 9.61 3.84
N GLY A 149 13.19 9.47 4.41
CA GLY A 149 14.13 10.58 4.56
C GLY A 149 14.46 11.27 3.23
N ARG A 150 14.56 10.52 2.13
CA ARG A 150 14.76 11.09 0.79
C ARG A 150 13.52 11.80 0.25
N LEU A 151 12.34 11.27 0.53
CA LEU A 151 11.08 11.87 0.13
C LEU A 151 10.78 13.17 0.90
N ALA A 152 11.29 13.29 2.12
CA ALA A 152 11.17 14.47 2.95
C ALA A 152 12.09 15.64 2.50
N LEU A 153 13.15 15.36 1.74
CA LEU A 153 14.07 16.40 1.28
C LEU A 153 13.41 17.26 0.21
N PRO A 154 13.47 18.60 0.31
CA PRO A 154 12.95 19.50 -0.71
C PRO A 154 13.81 19.38 -1.99
N SER A 155 13.44 18.43 -2.86
CA SER A 155 13.84 18.28 -4.26
C SER A 155 15.29 18.69 -4.58
N VAL A 156 16.23 17.77 -4.40
CA VAL A 156 17.30 17.66 -5.39
C VAL A 156 16.70 16.91 -6.59
N VAL A 157 16.95 17.45 -7.77
CA VAL A 157 16.65 16.93 -9.11
C VAL A 157 16.43 15.41 -9.12
N SER A 158 15.33 15.00 -9.75
CA SER A 158 15.05 13.60 -10.13
C SER A 158 16.34 12.81 -10.36
N PRO A 159 16.58 11.69 -9.65
CA PRO A 159 17.78 10.88 -9.83
C PRO A 159 17.88 10.23 -11.22
N CYS A 160 16.85 10.40 -12.07
CA CYS A 160 16.91 10.03 -13.47
C CYS A 160 17.90 10.95 -14.18
N THR A 161 19.14 10.47 -14.35
CA THR A 161 19.97 10.87 -15.48
C THR A 161 19.10 10.83 -16.74
N PRO A 162 19.10 11.88 -17.59
CA PRO A 162 18.37 11.83 -18.84
C PRO A 162 19.12 10.86 -19.76
N SER A 163 18.83 9.57 -19.61
CA SER A 163 19.09 8.61 -20.67
C SER A 163 18.14 8.97 -21.81
N SER A 164 18.71 9.63 -22.81
CA SER A 164 18.10 9.90 -24.10
C SER A 164 17.51 8.62 -24.68
N GLY A 165 16.18 8.54 -24.78
CA GLY A 165 15.53 7.48 -25.55
C GLY A 165 14.20 7.01 -24.98
N CYS A 166 13.17 7.86 -24.97
CA CYS A 166 11.81 7.34 -25.07
C CYS A 166 10.96 8.30 -25.91
N SER A 167 10.89 7.99 -27.20
CA SER A 167 9.99 8.59 -28.16
C SER A 167 8.55 8.23 -27.82
N SER A 168 7.76 9.18 -27.36
CA SER A 168 6.31 9.14 -27.57
C SER A 168 5.79 10.54 -27.88
N PHE A 169 5.54 10.74 -29.17
CA PHE A 169 4.59 11.67 -29.79
C PHE A 169 4.59 13.12 -29.26
N GLN A 170 5.39 13.96 -29.91
CA GLN A 170 5.16 15.40 -29.97
C GLN A 170 3.84 15.66 -30.70
N LEU A 171 2.86 16.22 -29.99
CA LEU A 171 1.85 17.08 -30.59
C LEU A 171 2.09 18.49 -30.07
N SER A 172 2.58 19.33 -30.96
CA SER A 172 2.64 20.78 -30.78
C SER A 172 1.25 21.32 -30.51
N SER A 173 1.11 22.16 -29.49
CA SER A 173 0.09 23.20 -29.45
C SER A 173 0.58 24.34 -28.57
N ASP A 174 0.68 25.51 -29.18
CA ASP A 174 0.83 26.79 -28.54
C ASP A 174 -0.27 27.02 -27.50
N SER A 175 0.11 27.24 -26.24
CA SER A 175 -0.65 28.08 -25.29
C SER A 175 0.21 28.40 -24.07
N ARG A 176 0.54 29.68 -23.94
CA ARG A 176 1.25 30.27 -22.81
C ARG A 176 0.45 30.08 -21.51
N SER A 177 1.17 29.68 -20.43
CA SER A 177 0.80 29.67 -18.99
C SER A 177 0.57 28.32 -18.27
N SER A 178 0.73 27.15 -18.91
CA SER A 178 0.53 25.84 -18.22
C SER A 178 1.82 25.14 -17.73
N ASP A 179 3.00 25.65 -18.06
CA ASP A 179 4.28 24.97 -17.80
C ASP A 179 4.68 24.96 -16.32
N SER A 180 4.30 25.95 -15.51
CA SER A 180 4.68 25.99 -14.09
C SER A 180 3.95 24.94 -13.25
N VAL A 181 2.65 24.72 -13.53
CA VAL A 181 1.81 23.74 -12.84
C VAL A 181 2.18 22.32 -13.26
N ARG A 182 2.42 22.08 -14.55
CA ARG A 182 2.86 20.76 -15.05
C ARG A 182 4.25 20.38 -14.54
N ASN A 183 5.16 21.35 -14.44
CA ASN A 183 6.51 21.16 -13.88
C ASN A 183 6.53 21.10 -12.33
N SER A 184 5.49 21.57 -11.66
CA SER A 184 5.30 21.40 -10.20
C SER A 184 4.68 20.04 -9.88
N TRP A 185 3.72 19.59 -10.70
CA TRP A 185 3.11 18.27 -10.60
C TRP A 185 4.14 17.15 -10.80
N SER A 186 4.94 17.22 -11.87
CA SER A 186 5.99 16.23 -12.13
C SER A 186 7.04 16.16 -11.01
N ARG A 187 7.30 17.26 -10.31
CA ARG A 187 8.26 17.34 -9.20
C ARG A 187 7.75 16.79 -7.87
N THR A 188 6.43 16.75 -7.65
CA THR A 188 5.86 16.25 -6.38
C THR A 188 5.38 14.80 -6.48
N THR A 189 5.14 14.29 -7.69
CA THR A 189 4.63 12.93 -7.93
C THR A 189 5.64 11.97 -8.56
N TRP A 190 6.93 12.34 -8.65
CA TRP A 190 7.96 11.56 -9.36
C TRP A 190 8.11 10.12 -8.84
N TRP A 191 7.82 9.89 -7.55
CA TRP A 191 7.97 8.61 -6.86
C TRP A 191 6.69 7.77 -6.82
N PHE A 192 5.57 8.27 -7.35
CA PHE A 192 4.26 7.61 -7.21
C PHE A 192 4.23 6.23 -7.86
N GLU A 193 4.69 6.15 -9.12
CA GLU A 193 4.78 4.90 -9.90
C GLU A 193 5.70 3.89 -9.22
N ASP A 194 6.85 4.37 -8.73
CA ASP A 194 7.89 3.56 -8.12
C ASP A 194 7.43 2.83 -6.86
N LEU A 195 6.38 3.30 -6.17
CA LEU A 195 5.85 2.67 -4.96
C LEU A 195 4.56 1.87 -5.19
N VAL A 196 4.06 1.76 -6.43
CA VAL A 196 2.84 0.98 -6.73
C VAL A 196 3.02 -0.50 -6.43
N PHE A 197 4.24 -1.05 -6.58
CA PHE A 197 4.49 -2.48 -6.34
C PHE A 197 4.27 -2.93 -4.88
N LEU A 198 4.18 -1.97 -3.95
CA LEU A 198 3.99 -2.27 -2.53
C LEU A 198 2.66 -2.95 -2.29
N ASN A 199 2.68 -3.99 -1.44
CA ASN A 199 1.49 -4.64 -0.94
C ASN A 199 0.83 -3.79 0.16
N ALA A 200 -0.35 -4.23 0.59
CA ALA A 200 -1.14 -3.51 1.59
C ALA A 200 -0.43 -3.38 2.95
N ASP A 201 0.46 -4.29 3.31
CA ASP A 201 1.17 -4.24 4.61
C ASP A 201 2.35 -3.26 4.58
N LEU A 202 3.09 -3.20 3.47
CA LEU A 202 4.20 -2.27 3.31
C LEU A 202 3.72 -0.84 3.06
N ILE A 203 2.67 -0.64 2.27
CA ILE A 203 2.13 0.72 2.07
C ILE A 203 1.63 1.33 3.38
N ASP A 204 1.03 0.53 4.27
CA ASP A 204 0.64 0.96 5.61
C ASP A 204 1.83 1.49 6.41
N LYS A 205 2.92 0.72 6.46
CA LYS A 205 4.14 1.09 7.19
C LYS A 205 4.84 2.31 6.58
N VAL A 206 4.98 2.35 5.26
CA VAL A 206 5.61 3.45 4.53
C VAL A 206 4.86 4.76 4.77
N VAL A 207 3.53 4.77 4.59
CA VAL A 207 2.75 6.01 4.74
C VAL A 207 2.66 6.46 6.19
N LYS A 208 2.53 5.54 7.16
CA LYS A 208 2.62 5.90 8.59
C LYS A 208 3.97 6.54 8.93
N MET A 209 5.07 6.03 8.37
CA MET A 209 6.39 6.64 8.52
C MET A 209 6.43 8.04 7.90
N MET A 210 5.88 8.21 6.69
CA MET A 210 5.79 9.51 6.02
C MET A 210 5.01 10.54 6.86
N VAL A 211 3.89 10.14 7.45
CA VAL A 211 3.10 11.00 8.37
C VAL A 211 3.93 11.34 9.61
N SER A 212 4.63 10.37 10.20
CA SER A 212 5.49 10.62 11.38
C SER A 212 6.66 11.59 11.09
N GLN A 213 7.16 11.59 9.86
CA GLN A 213 8.20 12.51 9.38
C GLN A 213 7.63 13.83 8.81
N LYS A 214 6.33 14.11 9.01
CA LYS A 214 5.65 15.36 8.63
C LYS A 214 5.70 15.67 7.14
N LEU A 215 5.66 14.64 6.28
CA LEU A 215 5.46 14.87 4.86
C LEU A 215 4.09 15.53 4.62
N ASP A 216 4.01 16.34 3.57
CA ASP A 216 2.80 17.09 3.23
C ASP A 216 1.59 16.16 3.02
N HIS A 217 0.56 16.35 3.85
CA HIS A 217 -0.65 15.54 3.83
C HIS A 217 -1.44 15.67 2.51
N VAL A 218 -1.28 16.75 1.75
CA VAL A 218 -1.92 16.90 0.43
C VAL A 218 -1.24 16.00 -0.60
N THR A 219 0.08 15.91 -0.56
CA THR A 219 0.85 15.01 -1.42
C THR A 219 0.58 13.54 -1.05
N LEU A 220 0.51 13.21 0.24
CA LEU A 220 0.15 11.87 0.70
C LEU A 220 -1.28 11.47 0.30
N SER A 221 -2.26 12.37 0.40
CA SER A 221 -3.62 12.05 -0.01
C SER A 221 -3.71 11.78 -1.51
N ARG A 222 -3.03 12.59 -2.35
CA ARG A 222 -2.91 12.38 -3.79
C ARG A 222 -2.23 11.06 -4.13
N PHE A 223 -1.15 10.72 -3.43
CA PHE A 223 -0.47 9.44 -3.59
C PHE A 223 -1.39 8.27 -3.26
N LEU A 224 -2.14 8.33 -2.16
CA LEU A 224 -3.06 7.27 -1.76
C LEU A 224 -4.19 7.05 -2.78
N PHE A 225 -4.76 8.12 -3.34
CA PHE A 225 -5.74 8.00 -4.43
C PHE A 225 -5.13 7.39 -5.69
N TYR A 226 -3.92 7.84 -6.05
CA TYR A 226 -3.18 7.31 -7.19
C TYR A 226 -2.87 5.81 -7.00
N TYR A 227 -2.30 5.43 -5.85
CA TYR A 227 -1.97 4.06 -5.48
C TYR A 227 -3.21 3.16 -5.50
N GLN A 228 -4.32 3.59 -4.88
CA GLN A 228 -5.58 2.86 -4.91
C GLN A 228 -6.06 2.61 -6.33
N LYS A 229 -6.03 3.63 -7.19
CA LYS A 229 -6.46 3.50 -8.60
C LYS A 229 -5.58 2.52 -9.35
N SER A 230 -4.26 2.66 -9.28
CA SER A 230 -3.30 1.79 -9.99
C SER A 230 -3.41 0.34 -9.52
N ARG A 231 -3.51 0.11 -8.21
CA ARG A 231 -3.65 -1.24 -7.64
C ARG A 231 -4.99 -1.88 -7.94
N PHE A 232 -6.06 -1.10 -8.04
CA PHE A 232 -7.39 -1.64 -8.33
C PHE A 232 -7.47 -2.32 -9.71
N PHE A 233 -6.65 -1.91 -10.68
CA PHE A 233 -6.61 -2.57 -12.01
C PHE A 233 -5.75 -3.83 -12.04
N ILE A 234 -4.69 -3.89 -11.22
CA ILE A 234 -3.70 -4.97 -11.25
C ILE A 234 -4.06 -6.11 -10.28
N ALA A 235 -4.62 -5.79 -9.12
CA ALA A 235 -4.78 -6.71 -8.00
C ALA A 235 -5.93 -7.72 -8.17
N GLY A 236 -5.83 -8.88 -7.49
CA GLY A 236 -6.94 -9.84 -7.37
C GLY A 236 -8.04 -9.36 -6.39
N PRO A 237 -9.25 -9.96 -6.37
CA PRO A 237 -10.37 -9.47 -5.55
C PRO A 237 -10.08 -9.34 -4.04
N ALA A 238 -9.35 -10.30 -3.46
CA ALA A 238 -8.98 -10.28 -2.04
C ALA A 238 -7.98 -9.15 -1.73
N GLU A 239 -7.04 -8.94 -2.65
CA GLU A 239 -6.01 -7.90 -2.54
C GLU A 239 -6.61 -6.50 -2.76
N LYS A 240 -7.51 -6.31 -3.74
CA LYS A 240 -8.28 -5.07 -3.92
C LYS A 240 -8.99 -4.66 -2.63
N ARG A 241 -9.64 -5.62 -1.96
CA ARG A 241 -10.29 -5.40 -0.67
C ARG A 241 -9.27 -4.95 0.38
N LYS A 242 -8.19 -5.70 0.57
CA LYS A 242 -7.16 -5.38 1.58
C LYS A 242 -6.54 -4.00 1.35
N THR A 243 -6.19 -3.68 0.10
CA THR A 243 -5.65 -2.39 -0.31
C THR A 243 -6.63 -1.26 -0.04
N THR A 244 -7.91 -1.41 -0.38
CA THR A 244 -8.92 -0.38 -0.09
C THR A 244 -9.10 -0.16 1.41
N GLU A 245 -9.11 -1.21 2.22
CA GLU A 245 -9.23 -1.07 3.67
C GLU A 245 -8.02 -0.31 4.28
N VAL A 246 -6.81 -0.62 3.81
CA VAL A 246 -5.59 0.10 4.24
C VAL A 246 -5.61 1.55 3.77
N VAL A 247 -5.92 1.82 2.50
CA VAL A 247 -5.96 3.20 1.97
C VAL A 247 -6.97 4.07 2.72
N VAL A 248 -8.17 3.55 3.00
CA VAL A 248 -9.18 4.26 3.79
C VAL A 248 -8.66 4.59 5.19
N THR A 249 -7.98 3.63 5.83
CA THR A 249 -7.39 3.81 7.16
C THR A 249 -6.28 4.88 7.12
N LEU A 250 -5.41 4.84 6.12
CA LEU A 250 -4.34 5.83 5.95
C LEU A 250 -4.89 7.23 5.66
N LEU A 251 -5.91 7.35 4.80
CA LEU A 251 -6.58 8.63 4.54
C LEU A 251 -7.20 9.22 5.81
N SER A 252 -7.69 8.38 6.73
CA SER A 252 -8.23 8.83 8.01
C SER A 252 -7.20 9.36 9.00
N SER A 253 -5.91 9.06 8.78
CA SER A 253 -4.80 9.58 9.57
C SER A 253 -4.24 10.92 9.05
N LEU A 254 -4.72 11.38 7.89
CA LEU A 254 -4.33 12.66 7.30
C LEU A 254 -5.25 13.80 7.75
N ASP A 255 -4.80 15.03 7.56
CA ASP A 255 -5.64 16.21 7.81
C ASP A 255 -6.86 16.21 6.91
N ARG A 256 -8.03 16.49 7.49
CA ARG A 256 -9.30 16.51 6.75
C ARG A 256 -9.25 17.42 5.52
N SER A 257 -8.62 18.58 5.63
CA SER A 257 -8.50 19.57 4.54
C SER A 257 -7.62 19.10 3.38
N SER A 258 -6.78 18.08 3.58
CA SER A 258 -5.89 17.58 2.54
C SER A 258 -6.54 16.52 1.64
N VAL A 259 -7.60 15.87 2.11
CA VAL A 259 -8.24 14.73 1.45
C VAL A 259 -9.38 15.22 0.54
N SER A 260 -9.28 14.92 -0.76
CA SER A 260 -10.29 15.33 -1.74
C SER A 260 -11.64 14.62 -1.52
N CYS A 261 -12.72 15.39 -1.38
CA CYS A 261 -14.09 14.89 -1.33
C CYS A 261 -14.43 14.00 -2.55
N LYS A 262 -14.10 14.43 -3.76
CA LYS A 262 -14.30 13.64 -4.99
C LYS A 262 -13.58 12.28 -4.91
N GLY A 263 -12.32 12.28 -4.48
CA GLY A 263 -11.54 11.05 -4.33
C GLY A 263 -12.17 10.06 -3.34
N LEU A 264 -12.74 10.55 -2.24
CA LEU A 264 -13.45 9.70 -1.28
C LEU A 264 -14.69 9.03 -1.89
N TYR A 265 -15.46 9.75 -2.71
CA TYR A 265 -16.59 9.17 -3.43
C TYR A 265 -16.15 8.14 -4.50
N ASP A 266 -15.01 8.36 -5.15
CA ASP A 266 -14.44 7.36 -6.07
C ASP A 266 -14.04 6.09 -5.31
N ILE A 267 -13.44 6.21 -4.12
CA ILE A 267 -13.17 5.07 -3.23
C ILE A 267 -14.46 4.40 -2.77
N LEU A 268 -15.50 5.15 -2.41
CA LEU A 268 -16.80 4.61 -2.02
C LEU A 268 -17.40 3.74 -3.12
N ARG A 269 -17.39 4.21 -4.37
CA ARG A 269 -17.88 3.45 -5.52
C ARG A 269 -17.11 2.14 -5.71
N MET A 270 -15.78 2.16 -5.56
CA MET A 270 -14.96 0.95 -5.55
C MET A 270 -15.31 0.03 -4.37
N ALA A 271 -15.39 0.57 -3.16
CA ALA A 271 -15.64 -0.16 -1.92
C ALA A 271 -17.02 -0.82 -1.87
N LEU A 272 -18.04 -0.27 -2.54
CA LEU A 272 -19.38 -0.87 -2.63
C LEU A 272 -19.40 -2.17 -3.44
N SER A 273 -18.54 -2.28 -4.45
CA SER A 273 -18.34 -3.52 -5.23
C SER A 273 -17.53 -4.57 -4.45
N LEU A 274 -16.84 -4.15 -3.39
CA LEU A 274 -15.98 -4.99 -2.58
C LEU A 274 -16.69 -5.38 -1.26
N LYS A 275 -16.39 -6.58 -0.76
CA LYS A 275 -16.87 -7.01 0.58
C LYS A 275 -16.01 -6.41 1.71
N VAL A 276 -15.74 -5.10 1.70
CA VAL A 276 -14.91 -4.44 2.71
C VAL A 276 -15.52 -4.54 4.12
N SER A 277 -14.65 -4.55 5.13
CA SER A 277 -15.03 -4.65 6.53
C SER A 277 -15.99 -3.53 6.98
N LYS A 278 -16.82 -3.81 8.00
CA LYS A 278 -17.75 -2.82 8.54
C LYS A 278 -17.02 -1.62 9.16
N CYS A 279 -15.86 -1.86 9.77
CA CYS A 279 -14.98 -0.81 10.28
C CYS A 279 -14.55 0.14 9.16
N CYS A 280 -13.99 -0.40 8.06
CA CYS A 280 -13.61 0.40 6.89
C CYS A 280 -14.78 1.22 6.32
N LYS A 281 -15.97 0.62 6.20
CA LYS A 281 -17.17 1.35 5.75
C LYS A 281 -17.51 2.54 6.64
N ASN A 282 -17.46 2.35 7.96
CA ASN A 282 -17.77 3.41 8.91
C ASN A 282 -16.71 4.55 8.84
N ILE A 283 -15.43 4.22 8.70
CA ILE A 283 -14.36 5.20 8.53
C ILE A 283 -14.58 6.00 7.23
N LEU A 284 -14.85 5.33 6.12
CA LEU A 284 -15.08 5.98 4.83
C LEU A 284 -16.33 6.87 4.84
N GLU A 285 -17.43 6.37 5.39
CA GLU A 285 -18.66 7.16 5.57
C GLU A 285 -18.42 8.39 6.47
N SER A 286 -17.58 8.25 7.51
CA SER A 286 -17.19 9.36 8.38
C SER A 286 -16.37 10.42 7.66
N LEU A 287 -15.36 10.00 6.88
CA LEU A 287 -14.55 10.91 6.07
C LEU A 287 -15.40 11.69 5.08
N ILE A 288 -16.28 11.00 4.35
CA ILE A 288 -17.18 11.63 3.37
C ILE A 288 -18.17 12.56 4.05
N GLY A 289 -18.84 12.08 5.10
CA GLY A 289 -19.81 12.88 5.86
C GLY A 289 -19.19 14.15 6.41
N SER A 290 -17.91 14.12 6.79
CA SER A 290 -17.21 15.27 7.33
C SER A 290 -16.89 16.39 6.33
N GLN A 291 -17.12 16.15 5.04
CA GLN A 291 -16.88 17.08 3.92
C GLN A 291 -18.11 17.19 3.00
N LEU A 292 -19.29 16.90 3.51
CA LEU A 292 -20.53 16.88 2.71
C LEU A 292 -20.87 18.27 2.13
N ASP A 293 -20.38 19.34 2.75
CA ASP A 293 -20.49 20.72 2.26
C ASP A 293 -19.68 20.99 0.97
N GLN A 294 -18.80 20.06 0.59
CA GLN A 294 -18.01 20.09 -0.65
C GLN A 294 -18.51 19.10 -1.71
N ALA A 295 -19.54 18.31 -1.42
CA ALA A 295 -20.07 17.32 -2.34
C ALA A 295 -21.00 17.96 -3.38
N THR A 296 -21.09 17.33 -4.56
CA THR A 296 -22.06 17.66 -5.60
C THR A 296 -23.20 16.64 -5.62
N LEU A 297 -24.30 16.97 -6.32
CA LEU A 297 -25.42 16.04 -6.48
C LEU A 297 -24.95 14.69 -7.06
N ASP A 298 -24.11 14.70 -8.10
CA ASP A 298 -23.53 13.50 -8.72
C ASP A 298 -22.76 12.61 -7.74
N ASN A 299 -22.20 13.18 -6.68
CA ASN A 299 -21.56 12.40 -5.64
C ASN A 299 -22.58 11.57 -4.82
N LEU A 300 -23.76 12.13 -4.56
CA LEU A 300 -24.83 11.49 -3.78
C LEU A 300 -25.64 10.47 -4.59
N LEU A 301 -25.66 10.60 -5.92
CA LEU A 301 -26.34 9.68 -6.85
C LEU A 301 -25.59 8.35 -7.02
N VAL A 302 -25.51 7.60 -5.92
CA VAL A 302 -24.93 6.26 -5.88
C VAL A 302 -26.03 5.23 -6.17
N PRO A 303 -25.87 4.37 -7.20
CA PRO A 303 -26.86 3.33 -7.50
C PRO A 303 -27.09 2.39 -6.32
N SER A 304 -28.35 1.99 -6.14
CA SER A 304 -28.70 0.99 -5.14
C SER A 304 -28.16 -0.39 -5.53
N PRO A 305 -27.72 -1.22 -4.56
CA PRO A 305 -27.35 -2.60 -4.84
C PRO A 305 -28.53 -3.37 -5.43
N HIS A 306 -28.27 -4.22 -6.42
CA HIS A 306 -29.30 -5.01 -7.10
C HIS A 306 -30.24 -5.71 -6.10
N GLY A 307 -31.55 -5.59 -6.34
CA GLY A 307 -32.60 -6.23 -5.53
C GLY A 307 -33.13 -5.41 -4.33
N LYS A 308 -32.76 -4.13 -4.18
CA LYS A 308 -33.22 -3.27 -3.06
C LYS A 308 -34.32 -2.24 -3.39
N GLY A 309 -34.97 -2.36 -4.54
CA GLY A 309 -36.13 -1.54 -4.93
C GLY A 309 -35.73 -0.20 -5.53
N CYS A 310 -35.16 0.70 -4.72
CA CYS A 310 -34.82 2.09 -5.11
C CYS A 310 -33.73 2.18 -6.17
N ILE A 311 -33.79 3.21 -7.02
CA ILE A 311 -32.76 3.52 -8.03
C ILE A 311 -31.46 3.90 -7.32
N TYR A 312 -31.55 4.74 -6.29
CA TYR A 312 -30.40 5.27 -5.54
C TYR A 312 -30.30 4.72 -4.12
N HIS A 313 -29.07 4.72 -3.58
CA HIS A 313 -28.76 4.19 -2.26
C HIS A 313 -29.11 5.19 -1.12
N VAL A 314 -30.39 5.53 -0.93
CA VAL A 314 -30.87 6.52 0.07
C VAL A 314 -30.31 6.31 1.48
N ASN A 315 -30.23 5.05 1.95
CA ASN A 315 -29.71 4.76 3.28
C ASN A 315 -28.25 5.17 3.47
N LEU A 316 -27.45 5.24 2.40
CA LEU A 316 -26.06 5.68 2.44
C LEU A 316 -26.03 7.19 2.70
N VAL A 317 -26.78 7.97 1.93
CA VAL A 317 -26.89 9.42 2.09
C VAL A 317 -27.35 9.79 3.50
N LEU A 318 -28.36 9.10 4.05
CA LEU A 318 -28.77 9.29 5.45
C LEU A 318 -27.65 9.03 6.47
N ARG A 319 -26.77 8.04 6.23
CA ARG A 319 -25.61 7.78 7.11
C ARG A 319 -24.53 8.84 6.96
N LEU A 320 -24.26 9.31 5.74
CA LEU A 320 -23.32 10.41 5.49
C LEU A 320 -23.79 11.68 6.18
N LEU A 321 -25.08 11.99 6.07
CA LEU A 321 -25.70 13.14 6.70
C LEU A 321 -25.68 13.05 8.23
N LYS A 322 -25.99 11.86 8.79
CA LYS A 322 -25.82 11.61 10.23
C LYS A 322 -24.38 11.85 10.68
N SER A 323 -23.40 11.43 9.87
CA SER A 323 -21.99 11.67 10.19
C SER A 323 -21.60 13.15 10.09
N PHE A 324 -22.15 13.88 9.11
CA PHE A 324 -21.98 15.34 9.01
C PHE A 324 -22.53 16.03 10.26
N LEU A 325 -23.74 15.70 10.69
CA LEU A 325 -24.36 16.31 11.87
C LEU A 325 -23.69 15.95 13.20
N GLY A 326 -22.85 14.91 13.23
CA GLY A 326 -22.04 14.58 14.40
C GLY A 326 -20.84 15.51 14.62
N GLY A 327 -20.52 16.39 13.68
CA GLY A 327 -19.43 17.36 13.78
C GLY A 327 -19.90 18.80 14.05
N GLN A 328 -18.94 19.71 14.23
CA GLN A 328 -19.19 21.14 14.35
C GLN A 328 -18.96 21.82 13.00
N PHE A 329 -20.00 22.47 12.47
CA PHE A 329 -19.98 23.12 11.16
C PHE A 329 -20.56 24.53 11.27
N SER A 330 -20.08 25.45 10.42
CA SER A 330 -20.64 26.79 10.37
C SER A 330 -22.07 26.76 9.83
N SER A 331 -22.85 27.81 10.13
CA SER A 331 -24.18 28.00 9.52
C SER A 331 -24.10 27.98 7.99
N THR A 332 -23.03 28.52 7.40
CA THR A 332 -22.83 28.52 5.94
C THR A 332 -22.61 27.12 5.37
N GLN A 333 -21.88 26.25 6.06
CA GLN A 333 -21.70 24.85 5.64
C GLN A 333 -23.00 24.07 5.77
N LEU A 334 -23.72 24.26 6.87
CA LEU A 334 -25.00 23.61 7.12
C LEU A 334 -26.04 23.98 6.04
N LYS A 335 -26.12 25.26 5.65
CA LYS A 335 -27.00 25.73 4.56
C LYS A 335 -26.61 25.16 3.20
N LYS A 336 -25.30 25.03 2.90
CA LYS A 336 -24.83 24.37 1.67
C LYS A 336 -25.27 22.92 1.60
N VAL A 337 -25.12 22.18 2.71
CA VAL A 337 -25.57 20.78 2.78
C VAL A 337 -27.10 20.68 2.68
N ALA A 338 -27.85 21.62 3.26
CA ALA A 338 -29.30 21.65 3.10
C ALA A 338 -29.73 21.83 1.64
N ALA A 339 -29.14 22.79 0.93
CA ALA A 339 -29.41 22.98 -0.50
C ALA A 339 -29.08 21.72 -1.32
N LEU A 340 -27.93 21.09 -1.06
CA LEU A 340 -27.54 19.83 -1.70
C LEU A 340 -28.56 18.71 -1.42
N MET A 341 -29.03 18.60 -0.18
CA MET A 341 -30.03 17.61 0.21
C MET A 341 -31.38 17.88 -0.45
N ASP A 342 -31.79 19.13 -0.60
CA ASP A 342 -33.05 19.47 -1.26
C ASP A 342 -33.02 19.08 -2.74
N PHE A 343 -31.89 19.31 -3.44
CA PHE A 343 -31.68 18.77 -4.80
C PHE A 343 -31.73 17.24 -4.84
N TYR A 344 -31.09 16.58 -3.87
CA TYR A 344 -31.10 15.12 -3.80
C TYR A 344 -32.51 14.56 -3.54
N ILE A 345 -33.28 15.17 -2.64
CA ILE A 345 -34.65 14.76 -2.32
C ILE A 345 -35.52 14.91 -3.57
N ALA A 346 -35.44 16.05 -4.27
CA ALA A 346 -36.15 16.25 -5.53
C ALA A 346 -35.81 15.18 -6.57
N GLU A 347 -34.54 14.81 -6.72
CA GLU A 347 -34.08 13.79 -7.68
C GLU A 347 -34.59 12.37 -7.34
N VAL A 348 -34.73 12.03 -6.06
CA VAL A 348 -35.24 10.69 -5.66
C VAL A 348 -36.76 10.63 -5.51
N SER A 349 -37.46 11.77 -5.52
CA SER A 349 -38.91 11.84 -5.32
C SER A 349 -39.72 11.09 -6.39
N PRO A 350 -39.36 11.12 -7.68
CA PRO A 350 -40.08 10.39 -8.72
C PRO A 350 -39.94 8.86 -8.64
N ASP A 351 -39.10 8.31 -7.75
CA ASP A 351 -38.85 6.88 -7.65
C ASP A 351 -40.02 6.18 -6.94
N SER A 352 -40.87 5.48 -7.71
CA SER A 352 -42.03 4.73 -7.20
C SER A 352 -41.68 3.63 -6.19
N SER A 353 -40.41 3.24 -6.11
CA SER A 353 -39.94 2.24 -5.15
C SER A 353 -39.35 2.87 -3.88
N LEU A 354 -39.28 4.20 -3.79
CA LEU A 354 -38.91 4.93 -2.59
C LEU A 354 -40.01 4.83 -1.54
N LYS A 355 -39.72 4.13 -0.44
CA LYS A 355 -40.68 3.95 0.66
C LYS A 355 -40.98 5.27 1.38
N PRO A 356 -42.22 5.51 1.82
CA PRO A 356 -42.59 6.73 2.56
C PRO A 356 -41.72 6.99 3.79
N THR A 357 -41.37 5.93 4.53
CA THR A 357 -40.51 6.03 5.71
C THR A 357 -39.10 6.55 5.40
N LYS A 358 -38.57 6.25 4.21
CA LYS A 358 -37.27 6.77 3.76
C LYS A 358 -37.39 8.22 3.28
N PHE A 359 -38.47 8.54 2.56
CA PHE A 359 -38.73 9.90 2.12
C PHE A 359 -38.85 10.86 3.31
N VAL A 360 -39.68 10.51 4.29
CA VAL A 360 -39.83 11.28 5.55
C VAL A 360 -38.49 11.40 6.28
N ALA A 361 -37.71 10.31 6.34
CA ALA A 361 -36.39 10.35 6.97
C ALA A 361 -35.43 11.32 6.28
N LEU A 362 -35.49 11.49 4.95
CA LEU A 362 -34.67 12.46 4.24
C LEU A 362 -35.08 13.90 4.55
N VAL A 363 -36.39 14.19 4.50
CA VAL A 363 -36.94 15.52 4.77
C VAL A 363 -36.61 15.97 6.20
N ALA A 364 -36.76 15.06 7.17
CA ALA A 364 -36.54 15.34 8.59
C ALA A 364 -35.06 15.25 9.03
N ALA A 365 -34.12 14.94 8.14
CA ALA A 365 -32.75 14.62 8.55
C ALA A 365 -31.93 15.83 9.00
N LEU A 366 -32.27 17.04 8.54
CA LEU A 366 -31.55 18.29 8.85
C LEU A 366 -32.36 19.16 9.82
N PRO A 367 -31.70 19.89 10.74
CA PRO A 367 -32.39 20.80 11.65
C PRO A 367 -32.99 21.99 10.90
N ASP A 368 -34.04 22.59 11.45
CA ASP A 368 -34.75 23.71 10.81
C ASP A 368 -33.85 24.91 10.55
N SER A 369 -32.86 25.16 11.40
CA SER A 369 -31.87 26.23 11.25
C SER A 369 -30.96 26.08 10.02
N ALA A 370 -30.98 24.91 9.36
CA ALA A 370 -30.23 24.64 8.15
C ALA A 370 -30.86 25.29 6.90
N ARG A 371 -32.13 25.70 6.98
CA ARG A 371 -32.91 26.19 5.84
C ARG A 371 -33.45 27.58 6.08
N ASP A 372 -33.39 28.40 5.04
CA ASP A 372 -34.04 29.72 5.00
C ASP A 372 -35.44 29.64 4.35
N SER A 373 -35.68 28.63 3.51
CA SER A 373 -36.97 28.32 2.88
C SER A 373 -37.17 26.80 2.78
N TYR A 374 -38.43 26.37 2.71
CA TYR A 374 -38.84 24.96 2.55
C TYR A 374 -39.44 24.68 1.16
N ASP A 375 -39.43 25.64 0.23
CA ASP A 375 -40.06 25.50 -1.08
C ASP A 375 -39.57 24.26 -1.85
N GLY A 376 -38.26 23.99 -1.80
CA GLY A 376 -37.68 22.80 -2.44
C GLY A 376 -38.19 21.48 -1.84
N ILE A 377 -38.42 21.43 -0.54
CA ILE A 377 -39.02 20.26 0.12
C ILE A 377 -40.49 20.12 -0.27
N TYR A 378 -41.25 21.21 -0.28
CA TYR A 378 -42.65 21.17 -0.68
C TYR A 378 -42.82 20.69 -2.12
N GLN A 379 -41.99 21.21 -3.04
CA GLN A 379 -41.96 20.75 -4.42
C GLN A 379 -41.61 19.26 -4.53
N ALA A 380 -40.59 18.80 -3.81
CA ALA A 380 -40.21 17.39 -3.83
C ALA A 380 -41.30 16.49 -3.22
N THR A 381 -42.02 16.98 -2.21
CA THR A 381 -43.15 16.26 -1.59
C THR A 381 -44.33 16.15 -2.55
N ASP A 382 -44.64 17.22 -3.27
CA ASP A 382 -45.67 17.21 -4.31
C ASP A 382 -45.37 16.15 -5.37
N ILE A 383 -44.14 16.18 -5.93
CA ILE A 383 -43.65 15.17 -6.88
C ILE A 383 -43.73 13.75 -6.31
N TYR A 384 -43.35 13.55 -5.05
CA TYR A 384 -43.39 12.23 -4.40
C TYR A 384 -44.81 11.68 -4.22
N LEU A 385 -45.80 12.56 -4.01
CA LEU A 385 -47.21 12.17 -3.82
C LEU A 385 -47.95 11.93 -5.16
N GLU A 386 -47.44 12.47 -6.26
CA GLU A 386 -47.98 12.24 -7.61
C GLU A 386 -47.62 10.87 -8.19
N VAL A 387 -46.60 10.21 -7.64
CA VAL A 387 -46.12 8.87 -8.04
C VAL A 387 -46.80 7.76 -7.25
#